data_AF-A0AAE0UQT2-F1
#
_entry.id   AF-A0AAE0UQT2-F1
#
_cell.length_a   1.000
_cell.length_b   1.000
_cell.length_c   1.000
_cell.angle_alpha   90.00
_cell.angle_beta   90.00
_cell.angle_gamma   90.00
#
_symmetry.space_group_name_H-M   'P 1'
#
loop_
_entity.id
_entity.type
_entity.pdbx_description
1 polymer ?
#
loop_
_entity_poly.entity_id
_entity_poly.type
_entity_poly.pdbx_seq_one_letter_code
_entity_poly.pdbx_strand_id
1 'polypeptide(L)'
;MPRALNRTAAYTVNNLNSSVWKINSLYVRFFQISQEHYDHECYPIDEAADHYRKELNTALKPLQETLDCFSQVKQSYHKATAHIRRQVMHTEQQIRNEFQKLYQFLRFEEAKRLLALRQEEEQKIQMMEEKLEEINSDMSSLLKLIRAIEEDMWTEDLLFIQ
;
A
#
# COMPACT_ATOMS: atom_id res chain seq x y z
N MET A 1 40.26 38.54 69.68
CA MET A 1 41.44 37.79 69.19
C MET A 1 41.09 36.30 69.23
N PRO A 2 41.37 35.42 68.24
CA PRO A 2 42.25 35.58 67.06
C PRO A 2 41.63 35.14 65.70
N ARG A 3 41.84 35.95 64.64
CA ARG A 3 41.78 35.56 63.22
C ARG A 3 43.21 35.57 62.68
N ALA A 4 43.97 34.48 62.85
CA ALA A 4 45.34 34.40 62.32
C ALA A 4 45.79 32.98 61.89
N LEU A 5 45.00 31.92 62.13
CA LEU A 5 45.46 30.54 61.93
C LEU A 5 45.25 29.96 60.51
N ASN A 6 44.49 30.62 59.63
CA ASN A 6 44.12 30.03 58.33
C ASN A 6 45.03 30.42 57.15
N ARG A 7 45.96 31.37 57.30
CA ARG A 7 46.89 31.72 56.21
C ARG A 7 48.14 30.84 56.22
N THR A 8 48.74 30.60 57.37
CA THR A 8 50.00 29.85 57.48
C THR A 8 49.89 28.39 57.03
N ALA A 9 48.76 27.74 57.35
CA ALA A 9 48.49 26.35 56.90
C ALA A 9 48.23 26.25 55.38
N ALA A 10 47.62 27.26 54.77
CA ALA A 10 47.43 27.31 53.32
C ALA A 10 48.76 27.56 52.57
N TYR A 11 49.66 28.38 53.13
CA TYR A 11 51.00 28.59 52.57
C TYR A 11 51.87 27.33 52.64
N THR A 12 51.82 26.55 53.73
CA THR A 12 52.61 25.32 53.85
C THR A 12 52.10 24.20 52.94
N VAL A 13 50.77 24.02 52.81
CA VAL A 13 50.18 23.03 51.89
C VAL A 13 50.45 23.36 50.42
N ASN A 14 50.36 24.65 50.05
CA ASN A 14 50.70 25.08 48.68
C ASN A 14 52.20 24.92 48.37
N ASN A 15 53.08 25.12 49.37
CA ASN A 15 54.52 24.96 49.19
C ASN A 15 54.94 23.48 49.14
N LEU A 16 54.30 22.61 49.91
CA LEU A 16 54.46 21.16 49.83
C LEU A 16 53.96 20.63 48.49
N ASN A 17 52.79 21.06 48.03
CA ASN A 17 52.30 20.74 46.68
C ASN A 17 53.30 21.25 45.62
N SER A 18 53.77 22.49 45.71
CA SER A 18 54.77 23.03 44.77
C SER A 18 56.08 22.22 44.75
N SER A 19 56.51 21.71 45.91
CA SER A 19 57.71 20.88 46.04
C SER A 19 57.50 19.47 45.48
N VAL A 20 56.33 18.86 45.73
CA VAL A 20 55.93 17.58 45.15
C VAL A 20 55.83 17.66 43.63
N TRP A 21 55.29 18.76 43.09
CA TRP A 21 55.26 19.02 41.65
C TRP A 21 56.67 19.14 41.05
N LYS A 22 57.60 19.83 41.73
CA LYS A 22 59.01 19.93 41.30
C LYS A 22 59.71 18.57 41.32
N ILE A 23 59.48 17.75 42.35
CA ILE A 23 60.08 16.41 42.46
C ILE A 23 59.56 15.49 41.36
N ASN A 24 58.24 15.46 41.12
CA ASN A 24 57.66 14.65 40.05
C ASN A 24 58.15 15.12 38.67
N SER A 25 58.28 16.44 38.46
CA SER A 25 58.83 17.00 37.23
C SER A 25 60.30 16.61 37.00
N LEU A 26 61.12 16.61 38.06
CA LEU A 26 62.51 16.16 37.98
C LEU A 26 62.63 14.64 37.75
N TYR A 27 61.73 13.84 38.32
CA TYR A 27 61.72 12.38 38.13
C TYR A 27 61.38 11.98 36.69
N VAL A 28 60.35 12.59 36.09
CA VAL A 28 59.99 12.39 34.67
C VAL A 28 61.16 12.79 33.76
N ARG A 29 61.83 13.90 34.08
CA ARG A 29 62.98 14.38 33.32
C ARG A 29 64.21 13.48 33.46
N PHE A 30 64.43 12.87 34.62
CA PHE A 30 65.50 11.89 34.82
C PHE A 30 65.25 10.61 34.02
N PHE A 31 64.00 10.14 33.96
CA PHE A 31 63.62 8.95 33.19
C PHE A 31 63.76 9.14 31.67
N GLN A 32 63.47 10.34 31.16
CA GLN A 32 63.66 10.72 29.75
C GLN A 32 65.14 10.74 29.30
N ILE A 33 66.09 10.90 30.22
CA ILE A 33 67.53 11.03 29.92
C ILE A 33 68.26 9.67 30.14
N SER A 34 67.55 8.62 30.54
CA SER A 34 68.16 7.29 30.72
C SER A 34 68.64 6.73 29.37
N GLN A 35 69.74 5.98 29.37
CA GLN A 35 70.31 5.37 28.14
C GLN A 35 69.30 4.47 27.40
N GLU A 36 68.31 3.92 28.11
CA GLU A 36 67.29 3.01 27.55
C GLU A 36 66.12 3.75 26.88
N HIS A 37 65.97 5.06 27.14
CA HIS A 37 64.85 5.87 26.63
C HIS A 37 65.27 7.21 25.99
N TYR A 38 66.59 7.44 25.84
CA TYR A 38 67.15 8.68 25.28
C TYR A 38 66.63 9.01 23.87
N ASP A 39 66.38 7.99 23.05
CA ASP A 39 65.84 8.15 21.68
C ASP A 39 64.30 8.09 21.63
N HIS A 40 63.62 7.96 22.78
CA HIS A 40 62.16 7.92 22.85
C HIS A 40 61.59 9.27 23.24
N GLU A 41 60.72 9.80 22.39
CA GLU A 41 59.96 11.00 22.70
C GLU A 41 58.84 10.66 23.70
N CYS A 42 59.11 10.87 25.00
CA CYS A 42 58.13 10.62 26.06
C CYS A 42 57.27 11.85 26.32
N TYR A 43 55.95 11.69 26.19
CA TYR A 43 54.97 12.72 26.51
C TYR A 43 54.39 12.51 27.91
N PRO A 44 54.09 13.60 28.65
CA PRO A 44 53.28 13.51 29.86
C PRO A 44 51.97 12.77 29.59
N ILE A 45 51.53 11.95 30.54
CA ILE A 45 50.30 11.16 30.40
C ILE A 45 49.07 12.02 30.08
N ASP A 46 49.02 13.24 30.62
CA ASP A 46 47.92 14.19 30.36
C ASP A 46 47.91 14.66 28.89
N GLU A 47 49.08 14.92 28.31
CA GLU A 47 49.22 15.34 26.90
C GLU A 47 48.89 14.19 25.94
N ALA A 48 49.36 12.98 26.24
CA ALA A 48 49.02 11.78 25.47
C ALA A 48 47.51 11.46 25.56
N ALA A 49 46.92 11.58 26.75
CA ALA A 49 45.49 11.37 26.95
C ALA A 49 44.65 12.40 26.17
N ASP A 50 45.07 13.66 26.13
CA ASP A 50 44.39 14.70 25.35
C ASP A 50 44.54 14.50 23.84
N HIS A 51 45.69 14.03 23.35
CA HIS A 51 45.89 13.65 21.95
C HIS A 51 44.90 12.55 21.54
N TYR A 52 44.88 11.42 22.25
CA TYR A 52 43.97 10.31 21.95
C TYR A 52 42.50 10.68 22.12
N ARG A 53 42.17 11.55 23.10
CA ARG A 53 40.80 12.06 23.26
C ARG A 53 40.37 12.86 22.03
N LYS A 54 41.25 13.67 21.44
CA LYS A 54 40.96 14.41 20.19
C LYS A 54 40.80 13.47 18.99
N GLU A 55 41.66 12.46 18.85
CA GLU A 55 41.56 11.46 17.79
C GLU A 55 40.25 10.66 17.88
N LEU A 56 39.92 10.15 19.08
CA LEU A 56 38.67 9.43 19.33
C LEU A 56 37.45 10.30 19.07
N ASN A 57 37.46 11.57 19.50
CA ASN A 57 36.37 12.51 19.20
C ASN A 57 36.23 12.78 17.70
N THR A 58 37.35 12.81 16.96
CA THR A 58 37.33 13.00 15.51
C THR A 58 36.76 11.77 14.80
N ALA A 59 37.13 10.57 15.25
CA ALA A 59 36.58 9.30 14.74
C ALA A 59 35.12 9.05 15.15
N LEU A 60 34.66 9.61 16.28
CA LEU A 60 33.29 9.44 16.76
C LEU A 60 32.26 10.21 15.92
N LYS A 61 32.63 11.40 15.41
CA LYS A 61 31.73 12.24 14.58
C LYS A 61 31.15 11.50 13.36
N PRO A 62 31.94 10.87 12.47
CA PRO A 62 31.37 10.16 11.31
C PRO A 62 30.52 8.95 11.72
N LEU A 63 30.79 8.33 12.88
CA LEU A 63 29.96 7.23 13.40
C LEU A 63 28.57 7.74 13.82
N GLN A 64 28.50 8.92 14.45
CA GLN A 64 27.23 9.57 14.80
C GLN A 64 26.44 9.96 13.55
N GLU A 65 27.09 10.55 12.54
CA GLU A 65 26.47 10.88 11.25
C GLU A 65 25.95 9.63 10.53
N THR A 66 26.71 8.52 10.59
CA THR A 66 26.29 7.23 10.02
C THR A 66 25.06 6.68 10.74
N LEU A 67 24.99 6.82 12.07
CA LEU A 67 23.82 6.42 12.86
C LEU A 67 22.58 7.24 12.49
N ASP A 68 22.73 8.55 12.32
CA ASP A 68 21.64 9.42 11.86
C ASP A 68 21.17 9.05 10.46
N CYS A 69 22.11 8.75 9.56
CA CYS A 69 21.81 8.24 8.21
C CYS A 69 21.00 6.94 8.28
N PHE A 70 21.42 5.95 9.10
CA PHE A 70 20.66 4.73 9.28
C PHE A 70 19.27 4.96 9.87
N SER A 71 19.11 5.91 10.79
CA SER A 71 17.80 6.30 11.32
C SER A 71 16.88 6.85 10.23
N GLN A 72 17.40 7.74 9.36
CA GLN A 72 16.64 8.29 8.23
C GLN A 72 16.24 7.21 7.23
N VAL A 73 17.16 6.32 6.88
CA VAL A 73 16.90 5.18 5.99
C VAL A 73 15.85 4.24 6.60
N LYS A 74 15.93 3.94 7.89
CA LYS A 74 14.90 3.15 8.58
C LYS A 74 13.52 3.81 8.49
N GLN A 75 13.44 5.12 8.71
CA GLN A 75 12.18 5.86 8.57
C GLN A 75 11.66 5.86 7.13
N SER A 76 12.52 5.97 6.13
CA SER A 76 12.12 5.92 4.73
C SER A 76 11.53 4.55 4.37
N TYR A 77 12.12 3.45 4.86
CA TYR A 77 11.55 2.11 4.70
C TYR A 77 10.19 1.97 5.38
N HIS A 78 10.02 2.47 6.62
CA HIS A 78 8.71 2.46 7.29
C HIS A 78 7.65 3.22 6.48
N LYS A 79 8.00 4.39 5.91
CA LYS A 79 7.10 5.15 5.03
C LYS A 79 6.77 4.37 3.75
N ALA A 80 7.76 3.73 3.13
CA ALA A 80 7.57 2.91 1.93
C ALA A 80 6.62 1.73 2.21
N THR A 81 6.80 1.01 3.31
CA THR A 81 5.89 -0.08 3.70
C THR A 81 4.46 0.41 3.92
N ALA A 82 4.28 1.56 4.60
CA ALA A 82 2.95 2.14 4.80
C ALA A 82 2.30 2.60 3.48
N HIS A 83 3.10 3.11 2.54
CA HIS A 83 2.63 3.46 1.20
C HIS A 83 2.18 2.21 0.43
N ILE A 84 3.00 1.16 0.39
CA ILE A 84 2.67 -0.11 -0.28
C ILE A 84 1.37 -0.69 0.26
N ARG A 85 1.18 -0.71 1.59
CA ARG A 85 -0.08 -1.20 2.20
C ARG A 85 -1.30 -0.40 1.74
N ARG A 86 -1.21 0.93 1.75
CA ARG A 86 -2.30 1.80 1.25
C ARG A 86 -2.57 1.57 -0.23
N GLN A 87 -1.52 1.43 -1.03
CA GLN A 87 -1.65 1.19 -2.47
C GLN A 87 -2.35 -0.15 -2.73
N VAL A 88 -1.97 -1.23 -2.04
CA VAL A 88 -2.64 -2.54 -2.16
C VAL A 88 -4.12 -2.43 -1.84
N MET A 89 -4.48 -1.82 -0.69
CA MET A 89 -5.89 -1.65 -0.32
C MET A 89 -6.68 -0.82 -1.34
N HIS A 90 -6.08 0.24 -1.87
CA HIS A 90 -6.72 1.09 -2.86
C HIS A 90 -6.95 0.33 -4.18
N THR A 91 -5.92 -0.32 -4.69
CA THR A 91 -6.00 -1.11 -5.93
C THR A 91 -6.98 -2.27 -5.80
N GLU A 92 -7.00 -2.95 -4.65
CA GLU A 92 -7.97 -4.02 -4.36
C GLU A 92 -9.42 -3.50 -4.43
N GLN A 93 -9.68 -2.34 -3.81
CA GLN A 93 -11.00 -1.71 -3.87
C GLN A 93 -11.37 -1.30 -5.31
N GLN A 94 -10.43 -0.75 -6.07
CA GLN A 94 -10.66 -0.39 -7.47
C GLN A 94 -11.01 -1.62 -8.31
N ILE A 95 -10.24 -2.71 -8.19
CA ILE A 95 -10.51 -3.97 -8.88
C ILE A 95 -11.93 -4.45 -8.54
N ARG A 96 -12.28 -4.53 -7.24
CA ARG A 96 -13.63 -4.95 -6.82
C ARG A 96 -14.73 -4.08 -7.43
N ASN A 97 -14.55 -2.76 -7.43
CA ASN A 97 -15.53 -1.83 -7.98
C ASN A 97 -15.73 -2.02 -9.48
N GLU A 98 -14.65 -2.19 -10.25
CA GLU A 98 -14.76 -2.40 -11.70
C GLU A 98 -15.46 -3.72 -12.03
N PHE A 99 -15.14 -4.80 -11.32
CA PHE A 99 -15.86 -6.07 -11.48
C PHE A 99 -17.34 -5.96 -11.07
N GLN A 100 -17.66 -5.21 -10.01
CA GLN A 100 -19.05 -4.98 -9.61
C GLN A 100 -19.84 -4.24 -10.70
N LYS A 101 -19.26 -3.20 -11.33
CA LYS A 101 -19.87 -2.51 -12.47
C LYS A 101 -20.09 -3.46 -13.64
N LEU A 102 -19.12 -4.32 -13.94
CA LEU A 102 -19.24 -5.32 -15.00
C LEU A 102 -20.39 -6.31 -14.72
N TYR A 103 -20.50 -6.82 -13.49
CA TYR A 103 -21.61 -7.71 -13.13
C TYR A 103 -22.98 -7.04 -13.24
N GLN A 104 -23.08 -5.76 -12.85
CA GLN A 104 -24.32 -5.00 -13.01
C GLN A 104 -24.68 -4.81 -14.49
N PHE A 105 -23.68 -4.45 -15.31
CA PHE A 105 -23.86 -4.33 -16.75
C PHE A 105 -24.32 -5.65 -17.38
N LEU A 106 -23.68 -6.77 -17.05
CA LEU A 106 -24.05 -8.08 -17.59
C LEU A 106 -25.48 -8.49 -17.21
N ARG A 107 -25.88 -8.27 -15.95
CA ARG A 107 -27.25 -8.53 -15.49
C ARG A 107 -28.28 -7.69 -16.22
N PHE A 108 -27.98 -6.40 -16.44
CA PHE A 108 -28.87 -5.51 -17.17
C PHE A 108 -29.00 -5.94 -18.65
N GLU A 109 -27.88 -6.24 -19.29
CA GLU A 109 -27.85 -6.68 -20.69
C GLU A 109 -28.55 -8.02 -20.88
N GLU A 110 -28.38 -8.97 -19.95
CA GLU A 110 -29.12 -10.24 -19.93
C GLU A 110 -30.63 -10.01 -19.82
N ALA A 111 -31.08 -9.22 -18.83
CA ALA A 111 -32.48 -8.91 -18.63
C ALA A 111 -33.11 -8.24 -19.87
N LYS A 112 -32.37 -7.31 -20.50
CA LYS A 112 -32.80 -6.65 -21.73
C LYS A 112 -32.99 -7.64 -22.88
N ARG A 113 -32.06 -8.57 -23.08
CA ARG A 113 -32.15 -9.59 -24.14
C ARG A 113 -33.27 -10.58 -23.90
N LEU A 114 -33.47 -11.01 -22.66
CA LEU A 114 -34.59 -11.87 -22.28
C LEU A 114 -35.94 -11.18 -22.49
N LEU A 115 -36.04 -9.88 -22.19
CA LEU A 115 -37.26 -9.12 -22.45
C LEU A 115 -37.55 -9.03 -23.94
N ALA A 116 -36.55 -8.72 -24.77
CA ALA A 116 -36.69 -8.68 -26.21
C ALA A 116 -37.14 -10.04 -26.78
N LEU A 117 -36.57 -11.14 -26.27
CA LEU A 117 -36.96 -12.50 -26.67
C LEU A 117 -38.43 -12.80 -26.34
N ARG A 118 -38.90 -12.42 -25.14
CA ARG A 118 -40.31 -12.62 -24.76
C ARG A 118 -41.26 -11.81 -25.63
N GLN A 119 -40.89 -10.57 -25.95
CA GLN A 119 -41.69 -9.74 -26.85
C GLN A 119 -41.76 -10.33 -28.26
N GLU A 120 -40.63 -10.86 -28.77
CA GLU A 120 -40.60 -11.56 -30.04
C GLU A 120 -41.45 -12.83 -30.04
N GLU A 121 -41.40 -13.61 -28.95
CA GLU A 121 -42.24 -14.80 -28.74
C GLU A 121 -43.73 -14.44 -28.78
N GLU A 122 -44.15 -13.45 -28.00
CA GLU A 122 -45.54 -12.98 -27.93
C GLU A 122 -46.05 -12.50 -29.30
N GLN A 123 -45.25 -11.71 -30.01
CA GLN A 123 -45.58 -11.25 -31.36
C GLN A 123 -45.76 -12.40 -32.35
N LYS A 124 -44.89 -13.43 -32.29
CA LYS A 124 -44.99 -14.60 -33.19
C LYS A 124 -46.20 -15.46 -32.86
N ILE A 125 -46.52 -15.63 -31.58
CA ILE A 125 -47.73 -16.36 -31.15
C ILE A 125 -48.97 -15.63 -31.66
N GLN A 126 -49.08 -14.33 -31.40
CA GLN A 126 -50.22 -13.53 -31.85
C GLN A 126 -50.40 -13.60 -33.38
N MET A 127 -49.32 -13.44 -34.15
CA MET A 127 -49.36 -13.54 -35.61
C MET A 127 -49.86 -14.93 -36.06
N MET A 128 -49.50 -16.00 -35.35
CA MET A 128 -49.95 -17.35 -35.67
C MET A 128 -51.43 -17.56 -35.34
N GLU A 129 -51.91 -17.00 -34.22
CA GLU A 129 -53.33 -17.02 -33.85
C GLU A 129 -54.19 -16.29 -34.88
N GLU A 130 -53.77 -15.10 -35.32
CA GLU A 130 -54.45 -14.34 -36.38
C GLU A 130 -54.53 -15.14 -37.69
N LYS A 131 -53.44 -15.84 -38.06
CA LYS A 131 -53.42 -16.72 -39.25
C LYS A 131 -54.34 -17.93 -39.09
N LEU A 132 -54.46 -18.48 -37.90
CA LEU A 132 -55.36 -19.58 -37.62
C LEU A 132 -56.83 -19.14 -37.71
N GLU A 133 -57.16 -17.95 -37.21
CA GLU A 133 -58.50 -17.37 -37.33
C GLU A 133 -58.89 -17.12 -38.80
N GLU A 134 -57.95 -16.61 -39.61
CA GLU A 134 -58.13 -16.43 -41.05
C GLU A 134 -58.50 -17.76 -41.74
N ILE A 135 -57.73 -18.83 -41.47
CA ILE A 135 -58.00 -20.17 -42.01
C ILE A 135 -59.36 -20.71 -41.55
N ASN A 136 -59.72 -20.52 -40.28
CA ASN A 136 -61.02 -20.97 -39.75
C ASN A 136 -62.19 -20.24 -40.43
N SER A 137 -62.04 -18.94 -40.71
CA SER A 137 -63.02 -18.15 -41.44
C SER A 137 -63.17 -18.64 -42.89
N ASP A 138 -62.05 -18.91 -43.56
CA ASP A 138 -62.04 -19.47 -44.92
C ASP A 138 -62.69 -20.85 -44.96
N MET A 139 -62.38 -21.72 -44.00
CA MET A 139 -62.99 -23.05 -43.86
C MET A 139 -64.51 -22.94 -43.64
N SER A 140 -64.96 -22.02 -42.79
CA SER A 140 -66.40 -21.78 -42.57
C SER A 140 -67.09 -21.30 -43.85
N SER A 141 -66.44 -20.42 -44.61
CA SER A 141 -66.94 -19.90 -45.88
C SER A 141 -67.03 -21.00 -46.95
N LEU A 142 -66.01 -21.83 -47.08
CA LEU A 142 -66.01 -23.00 -47.97
C LEU A 142 -67.09 -24.00 -47.58
N LEU A 143 -67.28 -24.29 -46.29
CA LEU A 143 -68.34 -25.18 -45.81
C LEU A 143 -69.74 -24.66 -46.15
N LYS A 144 -69.97 -23.34 -46.04
CA LYS A 144 -71.25 -22.72 -46.46
C LYS A 144 -71.46 -22.86 -47.96
N LEU A 145 -70.41 -22.65 -48.77
CA LEU A 145 -70.47 -22.78 -50.21
C LEU A 145 -70.80 -24.22 -50.64
N ILE A 146 -70.15 -25.22 -50.02
CA ILE A 146 -70.43 -26.64 -50.30
C ILE A 146 -71.89 -26.96 -50.00
N ARG A 147 -72.42 -26.53 -48.85
CA ARG A 147 -73.84 -26.77 -48.50
C ARG A 147 -74.81 -26.11 -49.47
N ALA A 148 -74.53 -24.88 -49.89
CA ALA A 148 -75.37 -24.20 -50.87
C ALA A 148 -75.43 -24.97 -52.20
N ILE A 149 -74.29 -25.47 -52.68
CA ILE A 149 -74.22 -26.30 -53.88
C ILE A 149 -74.96 -27.63 -53.70
N GLU A 150 -74.78 -28.30 -52.55
CA GLU A 150 -75.50 -29.55 -52.23
C GLU A 150 -77.02 -29.35 -52.19
N GLU A 151 -77.50 -28.25 -51.59
CA GLU A 151 -78.91 -27.88 -51.55
C GLU A 151 -79.47 -27.59 -52.95
N ASP A 152 -78.77 -26.81 -53.77
CA ASP A 152 -79.17 -26.51 -55.16
C ASP A 152 -79.32 -27.80 -55.97
N MET A 153 -78.34 -28.71 -55.89
CA MET A 153 -78.41 -30.02 -56.57
C MET A 153 -79.61 -30.87 -56.13
N TRP A 154 -79.91 -30.91 -54.83
CA TRP A 154 -81.09 -31.64 -54.31
C TRP A 154 -82.40 -31.06 -54.82
N THR A 155 -82.49 -29.73 -54.99
CA THR A 155 -83.71 -29.10 -55.53
C THR A 155 -83.90 -29.39 -57.03
N GLU A 156 -82.83 -29.45 -57.81
CA GLU A 156 -82.87 -29.84 -59.22
C GLU A 156 -83.32 -31.29 -59.40
N ASP A 157 -82.82 -32.22 -58.57
CA ASP A 157 -83.23 -33.62 -58.59
C ASP A 157 -84.72 -33.78 -58.24
N LEU A 158 -85.26 -33.02 -57.28
CA LEU A 158 -86.69 -33.04 -56.93
C LEU A 158 -87.58 -32.53 -58.06
N LEU A 159 -87.16 -31.49 -58.79
CA LEU A 159 -87.88 -30.95 -59.94
C LEU A 159 -87.85 -31.90 -61.14
N PHE A 160 -86.84 -32.78 -61.25
CA PHE A 160 -86.72 -33.75 -62.33
C PHE A 160 -87.66 -34.96 -62.18
N ILE A 161 -88.10 -35.28 -60.95
CA ILE A 161 -88.93 -36.47 -60.65
C ILE A 161 -90.44 -36.14 -60.61
N GLN A 162 -90.81 -34.86 -60.72
CA GLN A 162 -92.19 -34.36 -60.66
C GLN A 162 -92.79 -34.13 -62.05
#